data_AF-A0A2A6RGE2-F1
#
_entry.id   AF-A0A2A6RGE2-F1
#
_cell.length_a   1.000
_cell.length_b   1.000
_cell.length_c   1.000
_cell.angle_alpha   90.00
_cell.angle_beta   90.00
_cell.angle_gamma   90.00
#
_symmetry.space_group_name_H-M   'P 1'
#
loop_
_entity.id
_entity.type
_entity.pdbx_description
1 polymer ?
#
loop_
_entity_poly.entity_id
_entity_poly.type
_entity_poly.pdbx_seq_one_letter_code
_entity_poly.pdbx_strand_id
1 'polypeptide(L)'
;MCNPRRVIVTLAETVREEWQRTIEARVTAATEVSAQATLETQIDLGDELGPIALEELRLLLNEGFGGWQAADAASYTLTLEHGITLRYRPDAGHLEVQARLSETVEAAAVAQGAFQGTLDTEIAVEGEGRYYHDNWRGHSEARARYEAERAAQARLAATREELISAAAHAQAEAQANQAAQARLREAAERQQAILDERLETLLHASEEQVQNAIGNLLGQTYRRAIIRLVQDNGGQVIQDQEQGAVIDLVARI
;
A
#
# COMPACT_ATOMS: atom_id res chain seq x y z
N MET A 1 -42.27 52.27 -0.34
CA MET A 1 -41.50 51.57 -1.38
C MET A 1 -42.20 50.25 -1.65
N CYS A 2 -42.58 49.97 -2.90
CA CYS A 2 -43.17 48.69 -3.26
C CYS A 2 -42.08 47.63 -3.41
N ASN A 3 -42.30 46.41 -2.91
CA ASN A 3 -41.39 45.29 -3.12
C ASN A 3 -41.46 44.83 -4.59
N PRO A 4 -40.31 44.52 -5.23
CA PRO A 4 -40.30 43.98 -6.59
C PRO A 4 -40.98 42.61 -6.61
N ARG A 5 -41.82 42.40 -7.63
CA ARG A 5 -42.43 41.10 -7.94
C ARG A 5 -41.53 40.34 -8.91
N ARG A 6 -41.60 39.00 -8.86
CA ARG A 6 -40.79 38.10 -9.69
C ARG A 6 -41.66 37.45 -10.76
N VAL A 7 -41.08 37.26 -11.93
CA VAL A 7 -41.58 36.38 -12.98
C VAL A 7 -40.54 35.29 -13.16
N ILE A 8 -40.99 34.03 -13.15
CA ILE A 8 -40.15 32.86 -13.41
C ILE A 8 -40.65 32.24 -14.70
N VAL A 9 -39.73 31.96 -15.62
CA VAL A 9 -40.00 31.25 -16.87
C VAL A 9 -39.19 29.96 -16.85
N THR A 10 -39.86 28.83 -16.94
CA THR A 10 -39.24 27.52 -17.08
C THR A 10 -39.20 27.15 -18.55
N LEU A 11 -38.02 26.78 -19.04
CA LEU A 11 -37.78 26.30 -20.39
C LEU A 11 -37.29 24.85 -20.30
N ALA A 12 -37.96 23.94 -20.99
CA ALA A 12 -37.56 22.55 -21.11
C ALA A 12 -37.36 22.21 -22.60
N GLU A 13 -36.23 21.62 -22.94
CA GLU A 13 -35.89 21.20 -24.30
C GLU A 13 -35.29 19.80 -24.28
N THR A 14 -35.78 18.91 -25.15
CA THR A 14 -35.09 17.66 -25.47
C THR A 14 -34.00 17.96 -26.48
N VAL A 15 -32.75 17.85 -26.04
CA VAL A 15 -31.57 18.09 -26.87
C VAL A 15 -31.06 16.76 -27.41
N ARG A 16 -31.00 16.65 -28.74
CA ARG A 16 -30.31 15.57 -29.44
C ARG A 16 -29.29 16.15 -30.41
N GLU A 17 -28.01 16.09 -30.03
CA GLU A 17 -26.92 16.70 -30.79
C GLU A 17 -25.68 15.82 -30.80
N GLU A 18 -25.01 15.76 -31.95
CA GLU A 18 -23.67 15.20 -32.08
C GLU A 18 -22.65 16.30 -31.80
N TRP A 19 -21.62 15.98 -31.01
CA TRP A 19 -20.58 16.91 -30.64
C TRP A 19 -19.20 16.34 -30.92
N GLN A 20 -18.24 17.23 -31.15
CA GLN A 20 -16.81 16.92 -31.26
C GLN A 20 -16.00 17.99 -30.53
N ARG A 21 -15.04 17.58 -29.70
CA ARG A 21 -14.18 18.47 -28.90
C ARG A 21 -12.76 17.97 -28.83
N THR A 22 -11.80 18.89 -28.90
CA THR A 22 -10.39 18.59 -28.65
C THR A 22 -10.08 18.86 -27.19
N ILE A 23 -9.74 17.82 -26.43
CA ILE A 23 -9.44 17.91 -25.00
C ILE A 23 -8.11 17.21 -24.72
N GLU A 24 -7.42 17.69 -23.69
CA GLU A 24 -6.27 17.05 -23.07
C GLU A 24 -6.63 16.66 -21.63
N ALA A 25 -6.36 15.41 -21.25
CA ALA A 25 -6.50 14.92 -19.89
C ALA A 25 -5.23 14.18 -19.46
N ARG A 26 -4.79 14.41 -18.23
CA ARG A 26 -3.63 13.76 -17.63
C ARG A 26 -4.06 12.96 -16.40
N VAL A 27 -3.67 11.70 -16.35
CA VAL A 27 -3.95 10.81 -15.22
C VAL A 27 -2.63 10.20 -14.74
N THR A 28 -2.47 10.14 -13.42
CA THR A 28 -1.38 9.42 -12.75
C THR A 28 -1.98 8.23 -12.00
N ALA A 29 -1.35 7.07 -12.12
CA ALA A 29 -1.71 5.86 -11.40
C ALA A 29 -0.48 5.33 -10.64
N ALA A 30 -0.71 4.74 -9.47
CA ALA A 30 0.34 4.19 -8.62
C ALA A 30 -0.05 2.79 -8.14
N THR A 31 0.93 1.93 -7.93
CA THR A 31 0.75 0.62 -7.29
C THR A 31 1.98 0.30 -6.43
N GLU A 32 1.77 -0.43 -5.34
CA GLU A 32 2.85 -1.06 -4.62
C GLU A 32 3.21 -2.39 -5.30
N VAL A 33 4.51 -2.65 -5.44
CA VAL A 33 5.08 -3.91 -5.93
C VAL A 33 5.94 -4.46 -4.82
N SER A 34 5.79 -5.75 -4.52
CA SER A 34 6.56 -6.42 -3.47
C SER A 34 7.07 -7.77 -3.93
N ALA A 35 8.34 -8.03 -3.69
CA ALA A 35 8.97 -9.32 -3.85
C ALA A 35 9.25 -9.94 -2.48
N GLN A 36 9.08 -11.26 -2.40
CA GLN A 36 9.46 -12.06 -1.25
C GLN A 36 10.17 -13.31 -1.77
N ALA A 37 11.31 -13.64 -1.18
CA ALA A 37 11.88 -14.97 -1.35
C ALA A 37 12.17 -15.59 0.00
N THR A 38 12.14 -16.91 -0.02
CA THR A 38 12.21 -17.77 1.14
C THR A 38 13.25 -18.83 0.86
N LEU A 39 14.27 -18.88 1.71
CA LEU A 39 15.25 -19.93 1.75
C LEU A 39 14.91 -20.82 2.95
N GLU A 40 14.49 -22.04 2.66
CA GLU A 40 14.26 -23.06 3.70
C GLU A 40 15.49 -23.94 3.82
N THR A 41 15.95 -24.13 5.06
CA THR A 41 17.00 -25.09 5.38
C THR A 41 16.55 -25.96 6.54
N GLN A 42 16.82 -27.26 6.43
CA GLN A 42 16.60 -28.17 7.54
C GLN A 42 17.89 -28.22 8.35
N ILE A 43 17.78 -27.93 9.65
CA ILE A 43 18.86 -28.05 10.60
C ILE A 43 18.43 -29.09 11.62
N ASP A 44 19.02 -30.27 11.55
CA ASP A 44 18.73 -31.37 12.47
C ASP A 44 19.40 -31.14 13.85
N LEU A 45 19.05 -30.03 14.49
CA LEU A 45 19.53 -29.67 15.82
C LEU A 45 19.14 -30.71 16.87
N GLY A 46 18.09 -31.50 16.62
CA GLY A 46 17.70 -32.60 17.50
C GLY A 46 18.73 -33.73 17.58
N ASP A 47 19.43 -34.00 16.48
CA ASP A 47 20.46 -35.05 16.40
C ASP A 47 21.83 -34.52 16.83
N GLU A 48 22.08 -33.22 16.64
CA GLU A 48 23.33 -32.57 17.04
C GLU A 48 23.35 -32.13 18.52
N LEU A 49 22.20 -31.71 19.05
CA LEU A 49 22.07 -31.24 20.43
C LEU A 49 21.59 -32.38 21.32
N GLY A 50 22.35 -32.65 22.40
CA GLY A 50 21.88 -33.55 23.46
C GLY A 50 20.59 -33.03 24.14
N PRO A 51 19.86 -33.89 24.87
CA PRO A 51 18.54 -33.56 25.43
C PRO A 51 18.56 -32.34 26.36
N ILE A 52 19.64 -32.18 27.15
CA ILE A 52 19.81 -31.01 28.03
C ILE A 52 19.95 -29.73 27.21
N ALA A 53 20.73 -29.75 26.11
CA ALA A 53 20.91 -28.59 25.26
C ALA A 53 19.63 -28.20 24.53
N LEU A 54 18.81 -29.17 24.11
CA LEU A 54 17.49 -28.89 23.52
C LEU A 54 16.52 -28.22 24.50
N GLU A 55 16.53 -28.63 25.78
CA GLU A 55 15.75 -27.97 26.82
C GLU A 55 16.21 -26.51 27.03
N GLU A 56 17.52 -26.28 27.15
CA GLU A 56 18.07 -24.94 27.34
C GLU A 56 17.82 -24.03 26.12
N LEU A 57 17.87 -24.58 24.90
CA LEU A 57 17.53 -23.85 23.68
C LEU A 57 16.09 -23.34 23.73
N ARG A 58 15.15 -24.20 24.10
CA ARG A 58 13.74 -23.85 24.22
C ARG A 58 13.51 -22.80 25.31
N LEU A 59 14.21 -22.89 26.44
CA LEU A 59 14.14 -21.88 27.50
C LEU A 59 14.66 -20.52 27.01
N LEU A 60 15.83 -20.48 26.36
CA LEU A 60 16.39 -19.25 25.79
C LEU A 60 15.47 -18.59 24.76
N LEU A 61 14.86 -19.38 23.88
CA LEU A 61 13.91 -18.90 22.89
C LEU A 61 12.63 -18.34 23.55
N ASN A 62 12.13 -19.00 24.60
CA ASN A 62 10.98 -18.51 25.37
C ASN A 62 11.28 -17.24 26.16
N GLU A 63 12.52 -17.05 26.60
CA GLU A 63 13.00 -15.82 27.26
C GLU A 63 13.20 -14.67 26.28
N GLY A 64 13.17 -14.94 24.97
CA GLY A 64 13.39 -13.95 23.92
C GLY A 64 14.86 -13.53 23.78
N PHE A 65 15.78 -14.45 24.05
CA PHE A 65 17.22 -14.21 23.91
C PHE A 65 17.56 -13.69 22.51
N GLY A 66 18.44 -12.69 22.41
CA GLY A 66 18.88 -12.15 21.12
C GLY A 66 17.78 -11.50 20.28
N GLY A 67 16.61 -11.22 20.87
CA GLY A 67 15.47 -10.63 20.16
C GLY A 67 14.56 -11.65 19.45
N TRP A 68 14.78 -12.95 19.67
CA TRP A 68 13.84 -13.98 19.23
C TRP A 68 12.49 -13.78 19.93
N GLN A 69 11.40 -14.05 19.21
CA GLN A 69 10.04 -13.90 19.73
C GLN A 69 9.23 -15.14 19.36
N ALA A 70 8.33 -15.57 20.24
CA ALA A 70 7.37 -16.60 19.90
C ALA A 70 6.38 -16.05 18.86
N ALA A 71 6.32 -16.69 17.68
CA ALA A 71 5.38 -16.32 16.63
C ALA A 71 4.05 -17.09 16.77
N ASP A 72 4.15 -18.36 17.14
CA ASP A 72 3.03 -19.21 17.52
C ASP A 72 3.48 -20.20 18.62
N ALA A 73 2.62 -21.18 18.95
CA ALA A 73 2.93 -22.15 20.00
C ALA A 73 4.12 -23.07 19.68
N ALA A 74 4.59 -23.13 18.43
CA ALA A 74 5.57 -24.10 17.96
C ALA A 74 6.70 -23.48 17.11
N SER A 75 6.78 -22.16 17.03
CA SER A 75 7.76 -21.46 16.22
C SER A 75 8.19 -20.13 16.81
N TYR A 76 9.44 -19.79 16.52
CA TYR A 76 10.07 -18.56 16.97
C TYR A 76 10.55 -17.78 15.76
N THR A 77 10.48 -16.47 15.84
CA THR A 77 10.92 -15.56 14.79
C THR A 77 11.96 -14.57 15.30
N LEU A 78 12.92 -14.23 14.45
CA LEU A 78 13.86 -13.14 14.67
C LEU A 78 13.86 -12.25 13.43
N THR A 79 13.59 -10.96 13.62
CA THR A 79 13.74 -9.96 12.55
C THR A 79 15.12 -9.35 12.63
N LEU A 80 15.89 -9.50 11.54
CA LEU A 80 17.18 -8.89 11.32
C LEU A 80 17.02 -7.58 10.54
N GLU A 81 18.15 -6.92 10.25
CA GLU A 81 18.15 -5.72 9.42
C GLU A 81 17.66 -6.01 7.98
N HIS A 82 17.34 -4.94 7.25
CA HIS A 82 16.96 -5.01 5.83
C HIS A 82 15.76 -5.92 5.51
N GLY A 83 14.86 -6.15 6.47
CA GLY A 83 13.62 -6.90 6.26
C GLY A 83 13.80 -8.42 6.21
N ILE A 84 14.91 -8.93 6.75
CA ILE A 84 15.19 -10.36 6.83
C ILE A 84 14.56 -10.92 8.10
N THR A 85 13.84 -12.03 7.97
CA THR A 85 13.17 -12.70 9.08
C THR A 85 13.59 -14.16 9.12
N LEU A 86 14.12 -14.60 10.25
CA LEU A 86 14.36 -16.00 10.55
C LEU A 86 13.13 -16.57 11.25
N ARG A 87 12.71 -17.76 10.87
CA ARG A 87 11.68 -18.55 11.54
C ARG A 87 12.21 -19.93 11.87
N TYR A 88 12.25 -20.27 13.15
CA TYR A 88 12.71 -21.57 13.62
C TYR A 88 11.56 -22.38 14.20
N ARG A 89 11.44 -23.64 13.79
CA ARG A 89 10.45 -24.62 14.27
C ARG A 89 11.16 -25.76 15.00
N PRO A 90 11.25 -25.73 16.34
CA PRO A 90 12.06 -26.68 17.09
C PRO A 90 11.67 -28.14 16.90
N ASP A 91 10.37 -28.42 16.80
CA ASP A 91 9.88 -29.81 16.71
C ASP A 91 10.23 -30.48 15.39
N ALA A 92 10.47 -29.68 14.34
CA ALA A 92 10.79 -30.18 13.01
C ALA A 92 12.28 -29.94 12.65
N GLY A 93 13.04 -29.17 13.44
CA GLY A 93 14.39 -28.75 13.07
C GLY A 93 14.42 -27.84 11.84
N HIS A 94 13.31 -27.22 11.46
CA HIS A 94 13.28 -26.36 10.28
C HIS A 94 13.66 -24.92 10.63
N LEU A 95 14.64 -24.39 9.90
CA LEU A 95 14.94 -22.96 9.88
C LEU A 95 14.58 -22.40 8.51
N GLU A 96 13.78 -21.35 8.52
CA GLU A 96 13.38 -20.64 7.34
C GLU A 96 13.90 -19.21 7.40
N VAL A 97 14.54 -18.77 6.33
CA VAL A 97 15.01 -17.40 6.15
C VAL A 97 14.12 -16.76 5.10
N GLN A 98 13.39 -15.71 5.49
CA GLN A 98 12.57 -14.92 4.58
C GLN A 98 13.20 -13.54 4.39
N ALA A 99 13.27 -13.06 3.16
CA ALA A 99 13.55 -11.67 2.86
C ALA A 99 12.36 -11.09 2.07
N ARG A 100 11.99 -9.84 2.38
CA ARG A 100 10.91 -9.13 1.70
C ARG A 100 11.36 -7.72 1.34
N LEU A 101 11.14 -7.35 0.08
CA LEU A 101 11.36 -6.00 -0.44
C LEU A 101 10.05 -5.47 -1.04
N SER A 102 9.72 -4.20 -0.79
CA SER A 102 8.59 -3.53 -1.44
C SER A 102 8.98 -2.14 -1.94
N GLU A 103 8.38 -1.73 -3.05
CA GLU A 103 8.59 -0.43 -3.68
C GLU A 103 7.29 0.07 -4.32
N THR A 104 7.05 1.38 -4.26
CA THR A 104 5.91 2.00 -4.93
C THR A 104 6.31 2.42 -6.34
N VAL A 105 5.55 1.97 -7.33
CA VAL A 105 5.74 2.30 -8.74
C VAL A 105 4.63 3.23 -9.19
N GLU A 106 4.99 4.31 -9.89
CA GLU A 106 4.05 5.30 -10.42
C GLU A 106 4.20 5.41 -11.93
N ALA A 107 3.08 5.57 -12.63
CA ALA A 107 3.04 5.83 -14.05
C ALA A 107 2.00 6.91 -14.38
N ALA A 108 2.37 7.81 -15.27
CA ALA A 108 1.47 8.84 -15.78
C ALA A 108 1.22 8.66 -17.27
N ALA A 109 0.01 8.99 -17.71
CA ALA A 109 -0.33 9.10 -19.11
C ALA A 109 -1.17 10.35 -19.37
N VAL A 110 -1.05 10.83 -20.61
CA VAL A 110 -1.81 11.95 -21.14
C VAL A 110 -2.58 11.43 -22.34
N ALA A 111 -3.88 11.68 -22.38
CA ALA A 111 -4.70 11.52 -23.58
C ALA A 111 -5.01 12.91 -24.13
N GLN A 112 -4.64 13.13 -25.38
CA GLN A 112 -4.94 14.34 -26.11
C GLN A 112 -5.55 13.93 -27.44
N GLY A 113 -6.71 14.48 -27.78
CA GLY A 113 -7.38 14.10 -29.01
C GLY A 113 -8.72 14.77 -29.22
N ALA A 114 -9.30 14.50 -30.39
CA ALA A 114 -10.67 14.84 -30.70
C ALA A 114 -11.59 13.73 -30.17
N PHE A 115 -12.43 14.07 -29.20
CA PHE A 115 -13.47 13.24 -28.63
C PHE A 115 -14.80 13.59 -29.27
N GLN A 116 -15.68 12.61 -29.42
CA GLN A 116 -16.97 12.81 -30.04
C GLN A 116 -18.05 11.98 -29.34
N GLY A 117 -19.30 12.40 -29.48
CA GLY A 117 -20.42 11.68 -28.90
C GLY A 117 -21.75 12.31 -29.26
N THR A 118 -22.80 11.78 -28.65
CA THR A 118 -24.17 12.29 -28.79
C THR A 118 -24.68 12.70 -27.43
N LEU A 119 -25.17 13.94 -27.33
CA LEU A 119 -25.97 14.39 -26.20
C LEU A 119 -27.44 14.10 -26.55
N ASP A 120 -28.07 13.20 -25.79
CA ASP A 120 -29.51 12.90 -25.89
C ASP A 120 -30.10 13.01 -24.48
N THR A 121 -30.65 14.18 -24.15
CA THR A 121 -31.17 14.45 -22.79
C THR A 121 -32.24 15.54 -22.82
N GLU A 122 -33.08 15.55 -21.79
CA GLU A 122 -34.00 16.65 -21.52
C GLU A 122 -33.32 17.65 -20.56
N ILE A 123 -33.25 18.91 -20.95
CA ILE A 123 -32.69 19.98 -20.14
C ILE A 123 -33.82 20.93 -19.75
N ALA A 124 -34.05 21.09 -18.45
CA ALA A 124 -34.99 22.05 -17.89
C ALA A 124 -34.24 23.12 -17.10
N VAL A 125 -34.45 24.39 -17.45
CA VAL A 125 -33.83 25.54 -16.79
C VAL A 125 -34.87 26.61 -16.49
N GLU A 126 -34.61 27.40 -15.46
CA GLU A 126 -35.46 28.54 -15.11
C GLU A 126 -34.73 29.85 -15.36
N GLY A 127 -35.45 30.87 -15.80
CA GLY A 127 -35.00 32.25 -15.83
C GLY A 127 -35.90 33.12 -14.96
N GLU A 128 -35.31 34.17 -14.37
CA GLU A 128 -36.01 35.08 -13.46
C GLU A 128 -35.91 36.52 -13.97
N GLY A 129 -37.03 37.22 -13.96
CA GLY A 129 -37.11 38.67 -14.14
C GLY A 129 -37.86 39.34 -13.00
N ARG A 130 -37.62 40.64 -12.81
CA ARG A 130 -38.22 41.42 -11.70
C ARG A 130 -38.92 42.67 -12.21
N TYR A 131 -40.12 42.95 -11.69
CA TYR A 131 -40.91 44.13 -12.05
C TYR A 131 -41.52 44.81 -10.82
N TYR A 132 -41.97 46.06 -10.99
CA TYR A 132 -42.76 46.79 -10.01
C TYR A 132 -44.16 47.09 -10.56
N HIS A 133 -45.18 47.08 -9.70
CA HIS A 133 -46.57 47.30 -10.12
C HIS A 133 -46.81 48.72 -10.69
N ASP A 134 -46.00 49.69 -10.28
CA ASP A 134 -46.03 51.08 -10.76
C ASP A 134 -45.13 51.32 -11.98
N ASN A 135 -44.55 50.27 -12.56
CA ASN A 135 -43.60 50.34 -13.67
C ASN A 135 -42.38 51.24 -13.38
N TRP A 136 -41.98 51.34 -12.10
CA TRP A 136 -40.86 52.17 -11.67
C TRP A 136 -39.61 51.97 -12.55
N ARG A 137 -39.06 53.08 -13.07
CA ARG A 137 -37.88 53.10 -13.97
C ARG A 137 -37.98 52.18 -15.19
N GLY A 138 -39.20 51.88 -15.67
CA GLY A 138 -39.40 51.02 -16.84
C GLY A 138 -39.25 49.53 -16.54
N HIS A 139 -39.30 49.11 -15.28
CA HIS A 139 -39.39 47.71 -14.86
C HIS A 139 -40.85 47.23 -14.88
N SER A 140 -41.37 47.03 -16.09
CA SER A 140 -42.72 46.48 -16.31
C SER A 140 -42.71 44.95 -16.26
N GLU A 141 -43.89 44.35 -16.05
CA GLU A 141 -44.04 42.89 -16.09
C GLU A 141 -43.63 42.30 -17.45
N ALA A 142 -43.96 42.98 -18.55
CA ALA A 142 -43.56 42.56 -19.90
C ALA A 142 -42.04 42.53 -20.06
N ARG A 143 -41.33 43.53 -19.52
CA ARG A 143 -39.87 43.54 -19.52
C ARG A 143 -39.29 42.43 -18.64
N ALA A 144 -39.87 42.18 -17.47
CA ALA A 144 -39.45 41.09 -16.60
C ALA A 144 -39.67 39.70 -17.24
N ARG A 145 -40.76 39.49 -17.97
CA ARG A 145 -40.98 38.26 -18.76
C ARG A 145 -39.90 38.07 -19.82
N TYR A 146 -39.62 39.11 -20.61
CA TYR A 146 -38.55 39.07 -21.62
C TYR A 146 -37.16 38.81 -21.01
N GLU A 147 -36.85 39.45 -19.88
CA GLU A 147 -35.60 39.21 -19.14
C GLU A 147 -35.52 37.77 -18.60
N ALA A 148 -36.62 37.23 -18.07
CA ALA A 148 -36.72 35.85 -17.62
C ALA A 148 -36.52 34.85 -18.77
N GLU A 149 -37.18 35.05 -19.91
CA GLU A 149 -37.02 34.20 -21.10
C GLU A 149 -35.57 34.21 -21.62
N ARG A 150 -34.98 35.40 -21.75
CA ARG A 150 -33.58 35.54 -22.18
C ARG A 150 -32.62 34.88 -21.21
N ALA A 151 -32.87 34.99 -19.90
CA ALA A 151 -32.06 34.33 -18.87
C ALA A 151 -32.20 32.80 -18.93
N ALA A 152 -33.41 32.28 -19.15
CA ALA A 152 -33.66 30.85 -19.32
C ALA A 152 -32.93 30.31 -20.56
N GLN A 153 -33.00 31.01 -21.71
CA GLN A 153 -32.29 30.62 -22.94
C GLN A 153 -30.76 30.61 -22.75
N ALA A 154 -30.20 31.64 -22.10
CA ALA A 154 -28.77 31.69 -21.83
C ALA A 154 -28.32 30.55 -20.91
N ARG A 155 -29.11 30.21 -19.89
CA ARG A 155 -28.86 29.07 -19.00
C ARG A 155 -28.95 27.75 -19.75
N LEU A 156 -29.93 27.59 -20.63
CA LEU A 156 -30.10 26.37 -21.43
C LEU A 156 -28.84 26.11 -22.29
N ALA A 157 -28.35 27.14 -22.99
CA ALA A 157 -27.14 27.06 -23.79
C ALA A 157 -25.89 26.75 -22.94
N ALA A 158 -25.77 27.37 -21.77
CA ALA A 158 -24.67 27.10 -20.85
C ALA A 158 -24.69 25.67 -20.32
N THR A 159 -25.85 25.17 -19.86
CA THR A 159 -26.00 23.80 -19.37
C THR A 159 -25.71 22.78 -20.47
N ARG A 160 -26.13 23.05 -21.71
CA ARG A 160 -25.81 22.21 -22.87
C ARG A 160 -24.31 22.11 -23.11
N GLU A 161 -23.61 23.24 -23.11
CA GLU A 161 -22.15 23.29 -23.27
C GLU A 161 -21.43 22.60 -22.11
N GLU A 162 -21.89 22.79 -20.87
CA GLU A 162 -21.36 22.11 -19.68
C GLU A 162 -21.46 20.58 -19.79
N LEU A 163 -22.61 20.07 -20.23
CA LEU A 163 -22.82 18.63 -20.42
C LEU A 163 -21.90 18.05 -21.51
N ILE A 164 -21.75 18.75 -22.64
CA ILE A 164 -20.84 18.35 -23.72
C ILE A 164 -19.39 18.34 -23.23
N SER A 165 -18.97 19.41 -22.54
CA SER A 165 -17.62 19.54 -21.99
C SER A 165 -17.33 18.43 -20.96
N ALA A 166 -18.26 18.18 -20.05
CA ALA A 166 -18.13 17.11 -19.04
C ALA A 166 -18.03 15.72 -19.69
N ALA A 167 -18.86 15.44 -20.72
CA ALA A 167 -18.81 14.18 -21.44
C ALA A 167 -17.47 13.99 -22.18
N ALA A 168 -16.96 15.04 -22.83
CA ALA A 168 -15.68 15.00 -23.52
C ALA A 168 -14.50 14.83 -22.54
N HIS A 169 -14.53 15.50 -21.38
CA HIS A 169 -13.54 15.32 -20.32
C HIS A 169 -13.56 13.88 -19.77
N ALA A 170 -14.74 13.33 -19.49
CA ALA A 170 -14.87 11.96 -19.00
C ALA A 170 -14.30 10.93 -19.99
N GLN A 171 -14.51 11.11 -21.30
CA GLN A 171 -13.91 10.26 -22.32
C GLN A 171 -12.38 10.38 -22.35
N ALA A 172 -11.85 11.62 -22.30
CA ALA A 172 -10.42 11.88 -22.29
C ALA A 172 -9.73 11.27 -21.06
N GLU A 173 -10.33 11.43 -19.88
CA GLU A 173 -9.85 10.84 -18.64
C GLU A 173 -9.89 9.31 -18.68
N ALA A 174 -10.95 8.70 -19.21
CA ALA A 174 -11.03 7.25 -19.34
C ALA A 174 -9.90 6.69 -20.23
N GLN A 175 -9.61 7.35 -21.36
CA GLN A 175 -8.51 6.97 -22.25
C GLN A 175 -7.14 7.17 -21.59
N ALA A 176 -6.93 8.31 -20.91
CA ALA A 176 -5.70 8.59 -20.17
C ALA A 176 -5.49 7.55 -19.05
N ASN A 177 -6.55 7.17 -18.35
CA ASN A 177 -6.50 6.19 -17.28
C ASN A 177 -6.14 4.79 -17.80
N GLN A 178 -6.74 4.34 -18.91
CA GLN A 178 -6.37 3.07 -19.55
C GLN A 178 -4.90 3.04 -19.95
N ALA A 179 -4.39 4.13 -20.55
CA ALA A 179 -2.98 4.25 -20.92
C ALA A 179 -2.05 4.30 -19.69
N ALA A 180 -2.43 5.00 -18.63
CA ALA A 180 -1.68 5.06 -17.38
C ALA A 180 -1.59 3.68 -16.73
N GLN A 181 -2.70 2.94 -16.70
CA GLN A 181 -2.74 1.57 -16.16
C GLN A 181 -1.90 0.59 -16.98
N ALA A 182 -1.91 0.68 -18.31
CA ALA A 182 -1.05 -0.15 -19.15
C ALA A 182 0.44 0.10 -18.85
N ARG A 183 0.86 1.38 -18.81
CA ARG A 183 2.23 1.76 -18.44
C ARG A 183 2.60 1.35 -17.02
N LEU A 184 1.65 1.44 -16.09
CA LEU A 184 1.85 1.02 -14.70
C LEU A 184 2.12 -0.48 -14.61
N ARG A 185 1.38 -1.31 -15.37
CA ARG A 185 1.63 -2.77 -15.43
C ARG A 185 3.03 -3.06 -15.97
N GLU A 186 3.42 -2.45 -17.09
CA GLU A 186 4.77 -2.64 -17.65
C GLU A 186 5.89 -2.15 -16.72
N ALA A 187 5.66 -1.07 -15.98
CA ALA A 187 6.61 -0.58 -14.98
C ALA A 187 6.67 -1.51 -13.76
N ALA A 188 5.51 -2.00 -13.29
CA ALA A 188 5.43 -2.92 -12.17
C ALA A 188 6.09 -4.27 -12.49
N GLU A 189 5.89 -4.83 -13.69
CA GLU A 189 6.54 -6.07 -14.12
C GLU A 189 8.07 -5.93 -14.18
N ARG A 190 8.58 -4.81 -14.71
CA ARG A 190 10.02 -4.52 -14.71
C ARG A 190 10.56 -4.35 -13.30
N GLN A 191 9.83 -3.65 -12.44
CA GLN A 191 10.26 -3.45 -11.06
C GLN A 191 10.25 -4.76 -10.28
N GLN A 192 9.27 -5.62 -10.51
CA GLN A 192 9.22 -6.95 -9.90
C GLN A 192 10.50 -7.74 -10.21
N ALA A 193 10.91 -7.80 -11.48
CA ALA A 193 12.13 -8.51 -11.87
C ALA A 193 13.39 -7.93 -11.20
N ILE A 194 13.48 -6.60 -11.05
CA ILE A 194 14.59 -5.94 -10.35
C ILE A 194 14.56 -6.28 -8.85
N LEU A 195 13.38 -6.29 -8.22
CA LEU A 195 13.24 -6.64 -6.82
C LEU A 195 13.61 -8.11 -6.58
N ASP A 196 13.22 -9.01 -7.47
CA ASP A 196 13.58 -10.43 -7.37
C ASP A 196 15.11 -10.64 -7.41
N GLU A 197 15.81 -10.01 -8.37
CA GLU A 197 17.29 -10.07 -8.47
C GLU A 197 17.99 -9.48 -7.22
N ARG A 198 17.47 -8.36 -6.72
CA ARG A 198 17.99 -7.72 -5.49
C ARG A 198 17.78 -8.60 -4.27
N LEU A 199 16.67 -9.34 -4.22
CA LEU A 199 16.32 -10.17 -3.08
C LEU A 199 17.22 -11.40 -2.99
N GLU A 200 17.54 -12.04 -4.12
CA GLU A 200 18.56 -13.10 -4.16
C GLU A 200 19.92 -12.60 -3.66
N THR A 201 20.34 -11.41 -4.12
CA THR A 201 21.59 -10.78 -3.67
C THR A 201 21.56 -10.48 -2.17
N LEU A 202 20.42 -9.99 -1.66
CA LEU A 202 20.23 -9.69 -0.24
C LEU A 202 20.32 -10.96 0.61
N LEU A 203 19.68 -12.05 0.20
CA LEU A 203 19.75 -13.32 0.91
C LEU A 203 21.18 -13.83 1.00
N HIS A 204 21.94 -13.79 -0.11
CA HIS A 204 23.35 -14.16 -0.09
C HIS A 204 24.21 -13.26 0.80
N ALA A 205 24.01 -11.94 0.73
CA ALA A 205 24.75 -11.00 1.57
C ALA A 205 24.42 -11.16 3.07
N SER A 206 23.23 -11.67 3.38
CA SER A 206 22.77 -11.87 4.76
C SER A 206 23.28 -13.14 5.44
N GLU A 207 23.93 -14.03 4.69
CA GLU A 207 24.37 -15.33 5.19
C GLU A 207 25.21 -15.20 6.47
N GLU A 208 26.16 -14.27 6.50
CA GLU A 208 26.99 -14.02 7.70
C GLU A 208 26.16 -13.53 8.89
N GLN A 209 25.18 -12.65 8.67
CA GLN A 209 24.31 -12.16 9.74
C GLN A 209 23.43 -13.27 10.31
N VAL A 210 22.88 -14.12 9.43
CA VAL A 210 22.08 -15.28 9.80
C VAL A 210 22.93 -16.28 10.58
N GLN A 211 24.12 -16.62 10.10
CA GLN A 211 25.06 -17.52 10.77
C GLN A 211 25.47 -16.98 12.14
N ASN A 212 25.75 -15.68 12.26
CA ASN A 212 26.08 -15.04 13.54
C ASN A 212 24.91 -15.09 14.52
N ALA A 213 23.69 -14.81 14.06
CA ALA A 213 22.49 -14.87 14.91
C ALA A 213 22.24 -16.27 15.46
N ILE A 214 22.35 -17.30 14.61
CA ILE A 214 22.20 -18.70 15.00
C ILE A 214 23.36 -19.14 15.89
N GLY A 215 24.60 -18.80 15.52
CA GLY A 215 25.81 -19.14 16.26
C GLY A 215 25.79 -18.59 17.69
N ASN A 216 25.32 -17.35 17.86
CA ASN A 216 25.14 -16.75 19.18
C ASN A 216 24.09 -17.48 20.03
N LEU A 217 22.96 -17.87 19.43
CA LEU A 217 21.92 -18.65 20.10
C LEU A 217 22.45 -20.03 20.54
N LEU A 218 23.12 -20.74 19.63
CA LEU A 218 23.68 -22.07 19.91
C LEU A 218 24.82 -22.00 20.95
N GLY A 219 25.71 -21.00 20.85
CA GLY A 219 26.77 -20.79 21.82
C GLY A 219 26.22 -20.59 23.23
N GLN A 220 25.20 -19.75 23.38
CA GLN A 220 24.54 -19.52 24.66
C GLN A 220 23.80 -20.77 25.17
N THR A 221 23.19 -21.54 24.25
CA THR A 221 22.54 -22.81 24.56
C THR A 221 23.52 -23.81 25.15
N TYR A 222 24.66 -24.03 24.48
CA TYR A 222 25.69 -24.95 24.98
C TYR A 222 26.27 -24.49 26.31
N ARG A 223 26.50 -23.18 26.47
CA ARG A 223 26.97 -22.60 27.74
C ARG A 223 26.01 -22.93 28.89
N ARG A 224 24.70 -22.71 28.73
CA ARG A 224 23.70 -23.06 29.75
C ARG A 224 23.65 -24.57 30.01
N ALA A 225 23.68 -25.38 28.95
CA ALA A 225 23.64 -26.83 29.07
C ALA A 225 24.84 -27.39 29.84
N ILE A 226 26.05 -26.89 29.58
CA ILE A 226 27.27 -27.29 30.29
C ILE A 226 27.19 -26.89 31.76
N ILE A 227 26.78 -25.65 32.06
CA ILE A 227 26.62 -25.16 33.44
C ILE A 227 25.65 -26.06 34.21
N ARG A 228 24.49 -26.36 33.61
CA ARG A 228 23.48 -27.25 34.20
C ARG A 228 24.04 -28.66 34.43
N LEU A 229 24.71 -29.24 33.44
CA LEU A 229 25.32 -30.56 33.57
C LEU A 229 26.34 -30.63 34.72
N VAL A 230 27.18 -29.59 34.89
CA VAL A 230 28.15 -29.54 35.99
C VAL A 230 27.44 -29.43 37.35
N GLN A 231 26.41 -28.60 37.45
CA GLN A 231 25.63 -28.42 38.67
C GLN A 231 24.87 -29.70 39.06
N ASP A 232 24.24 -30.37 38.10
CA ASP A 232 23.49 -31.62 38.31
C ASP A 232 24.40 -32.76 38.81
N ASN A 233 25.69 -32.73 38.44
CA ASN A 233 26.71 -33.67 38.91
C ASN A 233 27.47 -33.19 40.17
N GLY A 234 26.98 -32.15 40.85
CA GLY A 234 27.55 -31.66 42.11
C GLY A 234 28.88 -30.91 41.97
N GLY A 235 29.22 -30.47 40.75
CA GLY A 235 30.31 -29.54 40.48
C GLY A 235 29.96 -28.09 40.82
N GLN A 236 30.91 -27.19 40.64
CA GLN A 236 30.75 -25.76 40.91
C GLN A 236 31.25 -24.92 39.73
N VAL A 237 30.51 -23.86 39.42
CA VAL A 237 30.94 -22.83 38.45
C VAL A 237 31.84 -21.85 39.19
N ILE A 238 33.10 -21.71 38.76
CA ILE A 238 34.09 -20.84 39.40
C ILE A 238 33.95 -19.42 38.85
N GLN A 239 33.89 -19.32 37.53
CA GLN A 239 33.86 -18.04 36.83
C GLN A 239 33.08 -18.20 35.53
N ASP A 240 32.22 -17.23 35.27
CA ASP A 240 31.34 -17.22 34.13
C ASP A 240 31.41 -15.86 33.44
N GLN A 241 32.22 -15.76 32.38
CA GLN A 241 32.39 -14.52 31.63
C GLN A 241 31.63 -14.60 30.31
N GLU A 242 30.59 -13.78 30.17
CA GLU A 242 29.81 -13.68 28.93
C GLU A 242 30.64 -13.08 27.79
N GLN A 243 31.52 -12.11 28.07
CA GLN A 243 32.42 -11.54 27.07
C GLN A 243 33.66 -12.42 26.89
N GLY A 244 33.75 -13.09 25.73
CA GLY A 244 34.87 -13.95 25.36
C GLY A 244 34.58 -15.46 25.39
N ALA A 245 33.36 -15.87 25.75
CA ALA A 245 32.91 -17.27 25.77
C ALA A 245 33.79 -18.21 26.62
N VAL A 246 34.26 -17.74 27.78
CA VAL A 246 35.07 -18.54 28.73
C VAL A 246 34.22 -18.93 29.93
N ILE A 247 34.21 -20.22 30.26
CA ILE A 247 33.54 -20.79 31.43
C ILE A 247 34.56 -21.61 32.21
N ASP A 248 34.83 -21.22 33.46
CA ASP A 248 35.68 -21.98 34.37
C ASP A 248 34.83 -22.82 35.33
N LEU A 249 35.05 -24.13 35.32
CA LEU A 249 34.21 -25.12 35.98
C LEU A 249 35.06 -26.09 36.81
N VAL A 250 34.58 -26.46 38.00
CA VAL A 250 35.08 -27.63 38.74
C VAL A 250 34.06 -28.76 38.61
N ALA A 251 34.41 -29.80 37.86
CA ALA A 251 33.67 -31.05 37.88
C ALA A 251 34.14 -31.92 39.06
N ARG A 252 33.20 -32.50 39.81
CA ARG A 252 33.49 -33.64 40.68
C ARG A 252 33.39 -34.90 39.81
N ILE A 253 34.51 -35.61 39.65
CA ILE A 253 34.57 -36.94 39.03
C ILE A 253 34.32 -37.98 40.12
#